data_AF-A0A229G3J8-F1
#
_entry.id   AF-A0A229G3J8-F1
#
_cell.length_a   1.000
_cell.length_b   1.000
_cell.length_c   1.000
_cell.angle_alpha   90.00
_cell.angle_beta   90.00
_cell.angle_gamma   90.00
#
_symmetry.space_group_name_H-M   'P 1'
#
loop_
_entity.id
_entity.type
_entity.pdbx_description
1 polymer ?
#
loop_
_entity_poly.entity_id
_entity_poly.type
_entity_poly.pdbx_seq_one_letter_code
_entity_poly.pdbx_strand_id
1 'polypeptide(L)'
;MLNNGLTGSRLTRAMLARGDQQVWCAVADYSDEEAMQDLVNNDFTAFIISSKENSFLCTGGMEWKFAVPIKIIALTATEVSMNHCN
;
A
#
# COMPACT_ATOMS: atom_id res chain seq x y z
N MET A 1 -18.43 -1.06 -13.28
CA MET A 1 -18.12 0.37 -13.05
C MET A 1 -17.17 0.46 -11.86
N LEU A 2 -16.03 1.14 -12.01
CA LEU A 2 -15.17 1.48 -10.87
C LEU A 2 -15.97 2.44 -9.98
N ASN A 3 -16.19 2.05 -8.73
CA ASN A 3 -16.88 2.88 -7.76
C ASN A 3 -15.89 3.97 -7.29
N ASN A 4 -16.09 5.22 -7.69
CA ASN A 4 -15.15 6.33 -7.46
C ASN A 4 -14.87 6.64 -5.96
N GLY A 5 -15.53 5.96 -5.03
CA GLY A 5 -15.30 6.06 -3.59
C GLY A 5 -14.54 4.89 -2.96
N LEU A 6 -14.00 3.94 -3.74
CA LEU A 6 -13.17 2.86 -3.20
C LEU A 6 -11.77 3.40 -2.85
N THR A 7 -11.42 3.34 -1.57
CA THR A 7 -10.11 3.71 -1.03
C THR A 7 -9.61 2.64 -0.06
N GLY A 8 -8.36 2.78 0.40
CA GLY A 8 -7.82 1.95 1.49
C GLY A 8 -7.80 0.45 1.19
N SER A 9 -7.97 -0.34 2.24
CA SER A 9 -8.05 -1.80 2.18
C SER A 9 -9.15 -2.32 1.25
N ARG A 10 -10.25 -1.56 1.09
CA ARG A 10 -11.33 -1.94 0.17
C ARG A 10 -10.90 -1.80 -1.29
N LEU A 11 -10.10 -0.79 -1.61
CA LEU A 11 -9.53 -0.63 -2.95
C LEU A 11 -8.54 -1.76 -3.25
N THR A 12 -7.66 -2.12 -2.31
CA THR A 12 -6.75 -3.27 -2.48
C THR A 12 -7.49 -4.57 -2.78
N ARG A 13 -8.55 -4.88 -2.02
CA ARG A 13 -9.40 -6.05 -2.31
C ARG A 13 -10.02 -5.99 -3.70
N ALA A 14 -10.52 -4.84 -4.13
CA ALA A 14 -11.11 -4.66 -5.45
C ALA A 14 -10.07 -4.81 -6.58
N MET A 15 -8.84 -4.36 -6.37
CA MET A 15 -7.71 -4.56 -7.30
C MET A 15 -7.37 -6.04 -7.43
N LEU A 16 -7.20 -6.74 -6.31
CA LEU A 16 -6.91 -8.19 -6.29
C LEU A 16 -8.04 -9.01 -6.93
N ALA A 17 -9.30 -8.69 -6.63
CA ALA A 17 -10.46 -9.37 -7.21
C ALA A 17 -10.59 -9.15 -8.73
N ARG A 18 -10.09 -8.02 -9.24
CA ARG A 18 -9.99 -7.75 -10.68
C ARG A 18 -8.86 -8.55 -11.36
N GLY A 19 -7.94 -9.11 -10.58
CA GLY A 19 -6.78 -9.84 -11.07
C GLY A 19 -5.50 -9.01 -11.16
N ASP A 20 -5.48 -7.80 -10.58
CA ASP A 20 -4.23 -7.04 -10.44
C ASP A 20 -3.25 -7.86 -9.58
N GLN A 21 -2.02 -8.01 -10.06
CA GLN A 21 -0.97 -8.73 -9.34
C GLN A 21 0.01 -7.75 -8.71
N GLN A 22 0.61 -8.18 -7.59
CA GLN A 22 1.69 -7.45 -6.91
C GLN A 22 1.32 -5.99 -6.60
N VAL A 23 0.20 -5.80 -5.89
CA VAL A 23 -0.25 -4.48 -5.46
C VAL A 23 0.65 -4.01 -4.33
N TRP A 24 1.36 -2.90 -4.53
CA TRP A 24 2.20 -2.32 -3.48
C TRP A 24 1.31 -1.62 -2.45
N CYS A 25 1.45 -1.98 -1.18
CA CYS A 25 0.64 -1.43 -0.11
C CYS A 25 1.48 -0.93 1.06
N ALA A 26 1.01 0.14 1.70
CA ALA A 26 1.29 0.37 3.10
C ALA A 26 0.42 -0.57 3.94
N VAL A 27 0.96 -1.14 5.01
CA VAL A 27 0.29 -2.21 5.77
C VAL A 27 0.32 -1.93 7.25
N ALA A 28 -0.72 -2.37 7.96
CA ALA A 28 -0.83 -2.25 9.41
C ALA A 28 -1.80 -3.28 10.01
N ASP A 29 -1.85 -3.31 11.34
CA ASP A 29 -2.68 -4.24 12.11
C ASP A 29 -3.97 -3.63 12.65
N TYR A 30 -4.09 -2.30 12.74
CA TYR A 30 -5.22 -1.67 13.43
C TYR A 30 -6.12 -0.83 12.52
N SER A 31 -5.60 -0.13 11.50
CA SER A 31 -6.45 0.63 10.56
C SER A 31 -5.78 0.99 9.22
N ASP A 32 -6.58 1.46 8.26
CA ASP A 32 -6.09 2.07 7.03
C ASP A 32 -5.37 3.41 7.31
N GLU A 33 -5.86 4.18 8.27
CA GLU A 33 -5.25 5.44 8.70
C GLU A 33 -3.87 5.21 9.31
N GLU A 34 -3.72 4.20 10.15
CA GLU A 34 -2.44 3.78 10.72
C GLU A 34 -1.47 3.34 9.62
N ALA A 35 -1.91 2.48 8.69
CA ALA A 35 -1.06 2.07 7.56
C ALA A 35 -0.51 3.28 6.78
N MET A 36 -1.31 4.34 6.62
CA MET A 36 -0.86 5.58 5.96
C MET A 36 0.03 6.46 6.85
N GLN A 37 -0.15 6.44 8.18
CA GLN A 37 0.73 7.15 9.12
C GLN A 37 2.10 6.49 9.22
N ASP A 38 2.15 5.16 9.26
CA ASP A 38 3.38 4.38 9.33
C ASP A 38 4.22 4.49 8.05
N LEU A 39 3.59 4.78 6.91
CA LEU A 39 4.30 5.10 5.67
C LEU A 39 5.20 6.34 5.81
N VAL A 40 4.77 7.35 6.58
CA VAL A 40 5.53 8.59 6.81
C VAL A 40 6.74 8.34 7.72
N ASN A 41 6.60 7.39 8.65
CA ASN A 41 7.65 7.01 9.60
C ASN A 41 8.49 5.80 9.13
N ASN A 42 8.23 5.31 7.91
CA ASN A 42 8.98 4.29 7.19
C ASN A 42 8.97 2.88 7.81
N ASP A 43 7.85 2.41 8.36
CA ASP A 43 7.89 1.11 9.03
C ASP A 43 7.55 -0.09 8.13
N PHE A 44 6.42 -0.13 7.40
CA PHE A 44 6.14 -1.34 6.60
C PHE A 44 5.38 -1.07 5.31
N THR A 45 6.02 -1.42 4.18
CA THR A 45 5.34 -1.58 2.89
C THR A 45 5.56 -2.97 2.32
N ALA A 46 4.56 -3.50 1.64
CA ALA A 46 4.56 -4.88 1.19
C ALA A 46 3.86 -5.05 -0.16
N PHE A 47 4.33 -6.04 -0.94
CA PHE A 47 3.59 -6.54 -2.09
C PHE A 47 2.50 -7.50 -1.64
N ILE A 48 1.24 -7.12 -1.87
CA ILE A 48 0.08 -7.95 -1.56
C ILE A 48 -0.28 -8.80 -2.78
N ILE A 49 -0.43 -10.11 -2.56
CA ILE A 49 -0.69 -11.09 -3.60
C ILE A 49 -2.05 -11.76 -3.48
N SER A 50 -2.67 -11.73 -2.30
CA SER A 50 -4.05 -12.18 -2.13
C SER A 50 -4.69 -11.55 -0.90
N SER A 51 -6.02 -11.56 -0.86
CA SER A 51 -6.81 -11.11 0.29
C SER A 51 -7.83 -12.17 0.67
N LYS A 52 -7.99 -12.37 1.98
CA LYS A 52 -9.11 -13.07 2.61
C LYS A 52 -10.07 -12.05 3.23
N GLU A 53 -11.13 -12.51 3.87
CA GLU A 53 -12.13 -11.66 4.50
C GLU A 53 -11.50 -10.61 5.43
N ASN A 54 -10.55 -11.04 6.27
CA ASN A 54 -9.95 -10.19 7.32
C ASN A 54 -8.42 -10.04 7.23
N SER A 55 -7.80 -10.45 6.12
CA SER A 55 -6.34 -10.33 5.98
C SER A 55 -5.86 -10.21 4.52
N PHE A 56 -4.62 -9.75 4.39
CA PHE A 56 -3.88 -9.57 3.16
C PHE A 56 -2.56 -10.33 3.26
N LEU A 57 -2.32 -11.28 2.35
CA LEU A 57 -1.07 -12.04 2.30
C LEU A 57 -0.06 -11.30 1.44
N CYS A 58 1.13 -11.06 1.98
CA CYS A 58 2.24 -10.51 1.22
C CYS A 58 3.15 -11.58 0.63
N THR A 59 4.02 -11.19 -0.31
CA THR A 59 5.05 -12.07 -0.90
C THR A 59 6.03 -12.64 0.11
N GLY A 60 6.19 -12.00 1.28
CA GLY A 60 7.03 -12.49 2.39
C GLY A 60 6.37 -13.57 3.25
N GLY A 61 5.14 -13.98 2.95
CA GLY A 61 4.41 -14.99 3.73
C GLY A 61 3.74 -14.45 4.99
N MET A 62 3.82 -13.14 5.25
CA MET A 62 3.16 -12.48 6.36
C MET A 62 1.74 -12.05 5.98
N GLU A 63 0.81 -12.16 6.92
CA GLU A 63 -0.56 -11.66 6.77
C GLU A 63 -0.72 -10.34 7.53
N TRP A 64 -1.41 -9.38 6.90
CA TRP A 64 -1.72 -8.06 7.45
C TRP A 64 -3.22 -7.84 7.50
N LYS A 65 -3.73 -7.10 8.48
CA LYS A 65 -5.17 -6.81 8.57
C LYS A 65 -5.61 -5.68 7.66
N PHE A 66 -4.74 -4.70 7.46
CA PHE A 66 -4.99 -3.53 6.63
C PHE A 66 -3.89 -3.37 5.57
N ALA A 67 -4.28 -2.99 4.36
CA ALA A 67 -3.39 -2.80 3.23
C ALA A 67 -3.91 -1.70 2.32
N VAL A 68 -3.30 -0.51 2.37
CA VAL A 68 -3.67 0.64 1.54
C VAL A 68 -2.79 0.67 0.30
N PRO A 69 -3.35 0.67 -0.93
CA PRO A 69 -2.53 0.60 -2.14
C PRO A 69 -1.85 1.95 -2.38
N ILE A 70 -0.54 1.92 -2.63
CA ILE A 70 0.30 3.10 -2.82
C ILE A 70 1.11 3.01 -4.12
N LYS A 71 1.64 4.15 -4.56
CA LYS A 71 2.67 4.20 -5.61
C LYS A 71 4.02 4.43 -4.94
N ILE A 72 4.98 3.53 -5.17
CA ILE A 72 6.38 3.77 -4.83
C ILE A 72 7.11 4.28 -6.08
N ILE A 73 7.81 5.39 -5.91
CA ILE A 73 8.62 6.02 -6.95
C ILE A 73 10.01 6.20 -6.37
N ALA A 74 11.02 5.62 -7.02
CA ALA A 74 12.41 5.83 -6.63
C ALA A 74 12.78 7.29 -6.88
N LEU A 75 13.44 7.91 -5.89
CA LEU A 75 13.97 9.26 -6.06
C LEU A 75 15.11 9.25 -7.10
N THR A 76 15.15 10.31 -7.89
CA THR A 76 16.24 10.61 -8.81
C THR A 76 17.23 11.58 -8.18
N ALA A 77 18.48 11.56 -8.65
CA ALA A 77 19.50 12.52 -8.21
C ALA A 77 19.04 13.99 -8.41
N THR A 78 18.25 14.24 -9.44
CA THR A 78 17.68 15.55 -9.77
C THR A 78 16.73 16.07 -8.68
N GLU A 79 15.81 15.23 -8.19
CA GLU A 79 14.85 15.60 -7.13
C GLU A 79 15.56 15.89 -5.80
N VAL A 80 16.61 15.14 -5.48
CA VAL A 80 17.41 15.36 -4.25
C VAL A 80 18.24 16.64 -4.32
N SER A 81 18.74 16.98 -5.52
CA SER A 81 19.59 18.15 -5.72
C SER A 81 18.80 19.48 -5.63
N MET A 82 17.54 19.50 -6.05
CA MET A 82 16.70 20.69 -5.97
C MET A 82 16.25 21.04 -4.54
N ASN A 83 16.21 20.06 -3.63
CA ASN A 83 15.76 20.26 -2.25
C ASN A 83 16.83 20.85 -1.31
N HIS A 84 18.07 21.05 -1.79
CA HIS A 84 19.17 21.64 -1.01
C HIS A 84 19.44 23.13 -1.33
N CYS A 85 18.59 23.78 -2.13
CA CYS A 85 18.75 25.18 -2.53
C CYS A 85 17.68 26.14 -1.97
N ASN A 86 16.92 25.74 -0.95
CA ASN A 86 15.96 26.64 -0.25
C ASN A 86 16.44 27.00 1.16
#